data_AF-A0A923RKJ8-F1
#
_entry.id   AF-A0A923RKJ8-F1
#
_cell.length_a   1.000
_cell.length_b   1.000
_cell.length_c   1.000
_cell.angle_alpha   90.00
_cell.angle_beta   90.00
_cell.angle_gamma   90.00
#
_symmetry.space_group_name_H-M   'P 1'
#
loop_
_entity.id
_entity.type
_entity.pdbx_description
1 polymer ?
#
loop_
_entity_poly.entity_id
_entity_poly.type
_entity_poly.pdbx_seq_one_letter_code
_entity_poly.pdbx_strand_id
1 'polypeptide(L)'
;MKLNNRFIFGILSLLLAAVIAFVALPTIARQTNGKEEIVRITQPVLKGEQISSENAEVVEVGGYNLPSNIAHQLSDVNGLYATADLAVGDYILTSKISSVPVSSDVALNSIPSGKVAISLTVKTLASGLSDKLQPGDIIRIYHFLDTAAEVPELRFVKVLSVTDSDGINVDNAKEPTEDEEKQQSATITVLASPEQAKIITGLENDGVAHVALISRNNDKLADELLAEQDKTLQEIYFPETLIEEEAADTENSDAEGEPQETVNAETAQSTNETAPSAE
;
A
#
# COMPACT_ATOMS: atom_id res chain seq x y z
N MET A 1 -10.02 -42.66 -61.88
CA MET A 1 -9.17 -41.83 -62.76
C MET A 1 -7.85 -41.60 -62.02
N LYS A 2 -6.72 -42.17 -62.46
CA LYS A 2 -5.41 -41.93 -61.82
C LYS A 2 -4.99 -40.49 -62.12
N LEU A 3 -5.10 -39.59 -61.15
CA LEU A 3 -4.59 -38.23 -61.31
C LEU A 3 -3.06 -38.31 -61.47
N ASN A 4 -2.56 -37.74 -62.56
CA ASN A 4 -1.13 -37.65 -62.82
C ASN A 4 -0.50 -36.75 -61.75
N ASN A 5 0.61 -37.17 -61.13
CA ASN A 5 1.29 -36.39 -60.08
C ASN A 5 1.55 -34.93 -60.53
N ARG A 6 1.83 -34.71 -61.81
CA ARG A 6 2.03 -33.37 -62.39
C ARG A 6 0.80 -32.45 -62.31
N PHE A 7 -0.41 -33.01 -62.43
CA PHE A 7 -1.66 -32.25 -62.31
C PHE A 7 -1.98 -31.91 -60.84
N ILE A 8 -1.66 -32.82 -59.92
CA ILE A 8 -1.76 -32.60 -58.47
C ILE A 8 -0.84 -31.45 -58.04
N PHE A 9 0.42 -31.42 -58.50
CA PHE A 9 1.35 -30.32 -58.23
C PHE A 9 0.87 -28.98 -58.81
N GLY A 10 0.20 -28.99 -59.96
CA GLY A 10 -0.40 -27.79 -60.54
C GLY A 10 -1.53 -27.22 -59.67
N ILE A 11 -2.44 -28.06 -59.18
CA ILE A 11 -3.52 -27.66 -58.28
C ILE A 11 -2.95 -27.18 -56.93
N LEU A 12 -1.96 -27.88 -56.38
CA LEU A 12 -1.32 -27.50 -55.12
C LEU A 12 -0.60 -26.15 -55.21
N SER A 13 0.10 -25.91 -56.33
CA SER A 13 0.76 -24.63 -56.62
C SER A 13 -0.26 -23.49 -56.74
N LEU A 14 -1.38 -23.72 -57.43
CA LEU A 14 -2.45 -22.74 -57.56
C LEU A 14 -3.12 -22.42 -56.22
N LEU A 15 -3.34 -23.42 -55.37
CA LEU A 15 -3.84 -23.21 -54.01
C LEU A 15 -2.84 -22.43 -53.14
N LEU A 16 -1.55 -22.76 -53.20
CA LEU A 16 -0.51 -22.03 -52.46
C LEU A 16 -0.42 -20.57 -52.90
N ALA A 17 -0.47 -20.32 -54.21
CA ALA A 17 -0.50 -18.96 -54.75
C ALA A 17 -1.74 -18.18 -54.28
N ALA A 18 -2.92 -18.84 -54.23
CA ALA A 18 -4.13 -18.23 -53.70
C ALA A 18 -4.01 -17.91 -52.21
N VAL A 19 -3.45 -18.80 -51.39
CA VAL A 19 -3.23 -18.53 -49.95
C VAL A 19 -2.28 -17.34 -49.76
N ILE A 20 -1.18 -17.28 -50.50
CA ILE A 20 -0.24 -16.15 -50.41
C ILE A 20 -0.94 -14.84 -50.84
N ALA A 21 -1.67 -14.87 -51.95
CA ALA A 21 -2.30 -13.68 -52.52
C ALA A 21 -3.48 -13.15 -51.67
N PHE A 22 -4.29 -14.03 -51.07
CA PHE A 22 -5.50 -13.65 -50.35
C PHE A 22 -5.35 -13.66 -48.82
N VAL A 23 -4.33 -14.30 -48.26
CA VAL A 23 -4.10 -14.35 -46.81
C VAL A 23 -2.80 -13.65 -46.43
N ALA A 24 -1.66 -14.07 -46.98
CA ALA A 24 -0.37 -13.52 -46.57
C ALA A 24 -0.23 -12.03 -46.95
N LEU A 25 -0.53 -11.67 -48.20
CA LEU A 25 -0.42 -10.27 -48.65
C LEU A 25 -1.38 -9.32 -47.91
N PRO A 26 -2.69 -9.63 -47.73
CA PRO A 26 -3.58 -8.76 -46.97
C PRO A 26 -3.21 -8.67 -45.49
N THR A 27 -2.69 -9.74 -44.88
CA THR A 27 -2.26 -9.72 -43.48
C THR A 27 -1.03 -8.86 -43.29
N ILE A 28 -0.02 -8.98 -44.16
CA ILE A 28 1.18 -8.13 -44.14
C ILE A 28 0.79 -6.67 -44.42
N ALA A 29 -0.08 -6.42 -45.41
CA ALA A 29 -0.55 -5.07 -45.71
C ALA A 29 -1.34 -4.44 -44.55
N ARG A 30 -2.13 -5.22 -43.79
CA ARG A 30 -2.77 -4.77 -42.55
C ARG A 30 -1.75 -4.50 -41.44
N GLN A 31 -0.69 -5.31 -41.35
CA GLN A 31 0.34 -5.16 -40.33
C GLN A 31 1.29 -3.98 -40.61
N THR A 32 1.52 -3.63 -41.88
CA THR A 32 2.40 -2.50 -42.27
C THR A 32 1.66 -1.19 -42.50
N ASN A 33 0.38 -1.23 -42.90
CA ASN A 33 -0.46 -0.03 -43.09
C ASN A 33 -1.55 0.13 -42.03
N GLY A 34 -1.54 -0.70 -40.99
CA GLY A 34 -2.43 -0.55 -39.85
C GLY A 34 -2.14 0.77 -39.18
N LYS A 35 -3.13 1.68 -39.21
CA LYS A 35 -3.07 2.93 -38.49
C LYS A 35 -3.81 2.77 -37.17
N GLU A 36 -3.23 3.30 -36.12
CA GLU A 36 -3.75 3.24 -34.76
C GLU A 36 -3.89 4.68 -34.24
N GLU A 37 -4.96 4.95 -33.51
CA GLU A 37 -5.11 6.18 -32.76
C GLU A 37 -4.42 6.03 -31.40
N ILE A 38 -3.59 7.00 -31.03
CA ILE A 38 -2.89 7.03 -29.75
C ILE A 38 -2.97 8.43 -29.14
N VAL A 39 -2.80 8.52 -27.82
CA VAL A 39 -2.68 9.79 -27.13
C VAL A 39 -1.22 10.21 -27.04
N ARG A 40 -0.96 11.46 -27.43
CA ARG A 40 0.37 12.07 -27.46
C ARG A 40 0.37 13.41 -26.72
N ILE A 41 1.48 13.71 -26.05
CA ILE A 41 1.68 14.95 -25.30
C ILE A 41 1.93 16.13 -26.25
N THR A 42 1.23 17.25 -26.03
CA THR A 42 1.32 18.48 -26.82
C THR A 42 2.06 19.61 -26.10
N GLN A 43 2.14 19.54 -24.77
CA GLN A 43 2.89 20.47 -23.91
C GLN A 43 3.66 19.68 -22.85
N PRO A 44 4.86 20.13 -22.40
CA PRO A 44 5.58 19.42 -21.36
C PRO A 44 4.72 19.21 -20.11
N VAL A 45 4.71 17.99 -19.57
CA VAL A 45 4.00 17.62 -18.33
C VAL A 45 5.03 17.08 -17.36
N LEU A 46 5.20 17.73 -16.21
CA LEU A 46 6.18 17.29 -15.21
C LEU A 46 5.64 16.11 -14.39
N LYS A 47 6.55 15.35 -13.77
CA LYS A 47 6.19 14.31 -12.81
C LYS A 47 5.25 14.88 -11.73
N GLY A 48 4.11 14.22 -11.53
CA GLY A 48 3.07 14.60 -10.58
C GLY A 48 2.06 15.60 -11.11
N GLU A 49 2.27 16.17 -12.31
CA GLU A 49 1.29 17.02 -12.95
C GLU A 49 0.15 16.19 -13.57
N GLN A 50 -1.04 16.81 -13.62
CA GLN A 50 -2.24 16.18 -14.16
C GLN A 50 -2.26 16.31 -15.70
N ILE A 51 -2.55 15.20 -16.37
CA ILE A 51 -2.77 15.16 -17.80
C ILE A 51 -4.20 15.62 -18.07
N SER A 52 -4.36 16.54 -19.01
CA SER A 52 -5.64 17.13 -19.40
C SER A 52 -5.78 17.19 -20.91
N SER A 53 -6.95 17.57 -21.39
CA SER A 53 -7.17 17.79 -22.84
C SER A 53 -6.41 19.00 -23.40
N GLU A 54 -5.75 19.81 -22.55
CA GLU A 54 -4.95 20.95 -22.99
C GLU A 54 -3.49 20.56 -23.32
N ASN A 55 -2.98 19.51 -22.66
CA ASN A 55 -1.59 19.05 -22.77
C ASN A 55 -1.46 17.69 -23.49
N ALA A 56 -2.56 17.11 -23.96
CA ALA A 56 -2.59 15.87 -24.71
C ALA A 56 -3.59 15.91 -25.87
N GLU A 57 -3.30 15.19 -26.95
CA GLU A 57 -4.17 15.05 -28.13
C GLU A 57 -4.18 13.60 -28.65
N VAL A 58 -5.22 13.23 -29.39
CA VAL A 58 -5.26 11.96 -30.14
C VAL A 58 -4.64 12.16 -31.51
N VAL A 59 -3.70 11.30 -31.89
CA VAL A 59 -3.05 11.29 -33.21
C VAL A 59 -3.10 9.92 -33.85
N GLU A 60 -3.20 9.91 -35.18
CA GLU A 60 -3.17 8.69 -35.99
C GLU A 60 -1.72 8.37 -36.40
N VAL A 61 -1.19 7.23 -35.95
CA VAL A 61 0.17 6.77 -36.25
C VAL A 61 0.17 5.36 -36.86
N GLY A 62 1.32 4.92 -37.37
CA GLY A 62 1.47 3.52 -37.78
C GLY A 62 1.51 2.59 -36.57
N GLY A 63 0.70 1.53 -36.57
CA GLY A 63 0.59 0.57 -35.47
C GLY A 63 1.78 -0.39 -35.32
N TYR A 64 2.74 -0.34 -36.24
CA TYR A 64 3.91 -1.23 -36.21
C TYR A 64 4.84 -0.90 -35.05
N ASN A 65 5.14 -1.89 -34.19
CA ASN A 65 5.95 -1.76 -32.96
C ASN A 65 5.37 -0.82 -31.88
N LEU A 66 4.07 -0.52 -31.89
CA LEU A 66 3.47 0.18 -30.74
C LEU A 66 3.46 -0.74 -29.51
N PRO A 67 3.86 -0.24 -28.33
CA PRO A 67 3.64 -0.94 -27.07
C PRO A 67 2.15 -1.22 -26.85
N SER A 68 1.82 -2.39 -26.30
CA SER A 68 0.43 -2.79 -26.06
C SER A 68 -0.27 -1.99 -24.94
N ASN A 69 0.50 -1.20 -24.19
CA ASN A 69 0.04 -0.45 -23.02
C ASN A 69 -0.02 1.06 -23.29
N ILE A 70 -0.26 1.44 -24.54
CA ILE A 70 -0.42 2.83 -24.95
C ILE A 70 -1.86 3.29 -24.69
N ALA A 71 -2.05 4.55 -24.35
CA ALA A 71 -3.36 5.16 -24.27
C ALA A 71 -3.90 5.45 -25.68
N HIS A 72 -5.17 5.14 -25.93
CA HIS A 72 -5.79 5.29 -27.25
C HIS A 72 -6.80 6.44 -27.29
N GLN A 73 -7.37 6.80 -26.14
CA GLN A 73 -8.39 7.84 -26.03
C GLN A 73 -8.01 8.84 -24.94
N LEU A 74 -8.40 10.10 -25.11
CA LEU A 74 -8.16 11.13 -24.08
C LEU A 74 -8.78 10.76 -22.73
N SER A 75 -9.90 10.05 -22.71
CA SER A 75 -10.52 9.55 -21.47
C SER A 75 -9.63 8.59 -20.68
N ASP A 76 -8.67 7.92 -21.33
CA ASP A 76 -7.77 6.98 -20.68
C ASP A 76 -6.73 7.69 -19.80
N VAL A 77 -6.52 8.99 -20.03
CA VAL A 77 -5.44 9.78 -19.39
C VAL A 77 -5.95 11.05 -18.71
N ASN A 78 -7.12 11.55 -19.11
CA ASN A 78 -7.65 12.81 -18.63
C ASN A 78 -7.94 12.72 -17.12
N GLY A 79 -7.27 13.58 -16.36
CA GLY A 79 -7.37 13.62 -14.91
C GLY A 79 -6.37 12.71 -14.18
N LEU A 80 -5.58 11.91 -14.88
CA LEU A 80 -4.50 11.10 -14.30
C LEU A 80 -3.21 11.91 -14.17
N TYR A 81 -2.28 11.43 -13.34
CA TYR A 81 -1.05 12.12 -13.00
C TYR A 81 0.17 11.45 -13.63
N ALA A 82 1.09 12.22 -14.20
CA ALA A 82 2.30 11.70 -14.80
C ALA A 82 3.26 11.12 -13.74
N THR A 83 3.77 9.91 -13.93
CA THR A 83 4.72 9.27 -12.99
C THR A 83 6.18 9.61 -13.28
N ALA A 84 6.44 10.29 -14.40
CA ALA A 84 7.72 10.84 -14.82
C ALA A 84 7.47 12.09 -15.67
N ASP A 85 8.52 12.85 -15.95
CA ASP A 85 8.43 13.98 -16.90
C ASP A 85 8.12 13.45 -18.30
N LEU A 86 7.17 14.10 -18.98
CA LEU A 86 6.75 13.80 -20.34
C LEU A 86 7.00 15.01 -21.23
N ALA A 87 7.70 14.79 -22.35
CA ALA A 87 8.01 15.82 -23.32
C ALA A 87 6.96 15.89 -24.44
N VAL A 88 6.96 17.02 -25.15
CA VAL A 88 6.13 17.18 -26.35
C VAL A 88 6.47 16.10 -27.36
N GLY A 89 5.44 15.38 -27.82
CA GLY A 89 5.58 14.27 -28.76
C GLY A 89 5.63 12.89 -28.11
N ASP A 90 5.77 12.80 -26.78
CA ASP A 90 5.76 11.52 -26.07
C ASP A 90 4.41 10.83 -26.16
N TYR A 91 4.45 9.51 -26.35
CA TYR A 91 3.27 8.67 -26.28
C TYR A 91 2.97 8.34 -24.82
N ILE A 92 1.70 8.40 -24.45
CA ILE A 92 1.31 8.14 -23.07
C ILE A 92 1.12 6.64 -22.89
N LEU A 93 1.96 6.03 -22.06
CA LEU A 93 1.82 4.63 -21.64
C LEU A 93 1.03 4.59 -20.33
N THR A 94 0.19 3.57 -20.16
CA THR A 94 -0.55 3.35 -18.90
C THR A 94 0.37 3.10 -17.70
N SER A 95 1.62 2.67 -17.94
CA SER A 95 2.65 2.54 -16.90
C SER A 95 3.31 3.87 -16.50
N LYS A 96 3.06 4.96 -17.24
CA LYS A 96 3.61 6.30 -17.01
C LYS A 96 2.60 7.26 -16.39
N ILE A 97 1.43 6.77 -16.00
CA ILE A 97 0.33 7.55 -15.45
C ILE A 97 -0.22 6.85 -14.20
N SER A 98 -0.77 7.64 -13.27
CA SER A 98 -1.33 7.19 -12.01
C SER A 98 -2.69 7.83 -11.77
N SER A 99 -3.65 7.07 -11.25
CA SER A 99 -4.94 7.61 -10.80
C SER A 99 -4.84 8.36 -9.46
N VAL A 100 -3.74 8.17 -8.75
CA VAL A 100 -3.43 8.85 -7.49
C VAL A 100 -2.40 9.94 -7.77
N PRO A 101 -2.56 11.17 -7.22
CA PRO A 101 -1.56 12.22 -7.33
C PRO A 101 -0.17 11.69 -6.98
N VAL A 102 0.81 11.92 -7.87
CA VAL A 102 2.21 11.60 -7.61
C VAL A 102 2.78 12.70 -6.72
N SER A 103 2.28 12.73 -5.49
CA SER A 103 2.90 13.51 -4.41
C SER A 103 4.20 12.82 -4.00
N SER A 104 5.16 13.59 -3.50
CA SER A 104 6.30 13.05 -2.74
C SER A 104 5.84 12.15 -1.58
N ASP A 105 4.63 12.41 -1.07
CA ASP A 105 4.07 11.76 0.12
C ASP A 105 2.81 10.96 -0.23
N VAL A 106 2.96 9.97 -1.11
CA VAL A 106 1.91 9.01 -1.49
C VAL A 106 1.21 8.42 -0.25
N ALA A 107 1.95 8.28 0.86
CA ALA A 107 1.45 7.80 2.14
C ALA A 107 0.31 8.67 2.73
N LEU A 108 0.27 9.97 2.43
CA LEU A 108 -0.78 10.88 2.91
C LEU A 108 -2.09 10.78 2.11
N ASN A 109 -2.07 10.19 0.92
CA ASN A 109 -3.28 9.99 0.12
C ASN A 109 -4.19 8.88 0.68
N SER A 110 -3.63 8.01 1.54
CA SER A 110 -4.29 6.78 2.01
C SER A 110 -4.37 6.70 3.54
N ILE A 111 -4.64 7.82 4.22
CA ILE A 111 -4.88 7.82 5.66
C ILE A 111 -6.23 7.13 5.95
N PRO A 112 -6.25 6.03 6.73
CA PRO A 112 -7.50 5.34 7.08
C PRO A 112 -8.47 6.26 7.81
N SER A 113 -9.78 6.05 7.58
CA SER A 113 -10.83 6.77 8.31
C SER A 113 -10.63 6.63 9.82
N GLY A 114 -10.73 7.73 10.55
CA GLY A 114 -10.52 7.77 12.00
C GLY A 114 -9.05 7.86 12.44
N LYS A 115 -8.07 7.81 11.52
CA LYS A 115 -6.66 8.09 11.81
C LYS A 115 -6.24 9.45 11.22
N VAL A 116 -5.11 9.97 11.68
CA VAL A 116 -4.51 11.23 11.26
C VAL A 116 -3.02 11.06 10.98
N ALA A 117 -2.46 11.95 10.17
CA ALA A 117 -1.02 12.11 10.04
C ALA A 117 -0.56 13.24 10.98
N ILE A 118 0.46 12.99 11.79
CA ILE A 118 1.05 14.00 12.68
C ILE A 118 2.57 13.92 12.62
N SER A 119 3.23 15.08 12.64
CA SER A 119 4.68 15.17 12.63
C SER A 119 5.22 15.50 14.00
N LEU A 120 6.40 14.97 14.31
CA LEU A 120 7.21 15.34 15.48
C LEU A 120 8.61 15.76 15.05
N THR A 121 9.22 16.68 15.79
CA THR A 121 10.55 17.19 15.49
C THR A 121 11.64 16.25 16.00
N VAL A 122 12.63 16.00 15.14
CA VAL A 122 13.86 15.29 15.48
C VAL A 122 14.88 16.30 16.01
N LYS A 123 14.94 16.44 17.35
CA LYS A 123 15.83 17.42 17.99
C LYS A 123 17.32 17.04 17.92
N THR A 124 17.62 15.75 17.80
CA THR A 124 18.98 15.22 17.70
C THR A 124 19.06 14.07 16.69
N LEU A 125 20.26 13.85 16.14
CA LEU A 125 20.51 12.70 15.26
C LEU A 125 20.14 11.36 15.93
N ALA A 126 20.42 11.22 17.23
CA ALA A 126 20.09 10.00 17.97
C ALA A 126 18.58 9.81 18.16
N SER A 127 17.81 10.88 18.42
CA SER A 127 16.36 10.79 18.61
C SER A 127 15.61 10.31 17.37
N GLY A 128 16.15 10.55 16.17
CA GLY A 128 15.59 10.10 14.89
C GLY A 128 16.23 8.83 14.33
N LEU A 129 16.84 8.00 15.18
CA LEU A 129 17.54 6.77 14.78
C LEU A 129 18.68 7.01 13.76
N SER A 130 19.42 8.10 13.91
CA SER A 130 20.55 8.46 13.05
C SER A 130 20.22 8.60 11.57
N ASP A 131 19.06 9.18 11.25
CA ASP A 131 18.56 9.33 9.87
C ASP A 131 18.49 7.98 9.16
N LYS A 132 17.98 6.95 9.84
CA LYS A 132 17.80 5.63 9.23
C LYS A 132 16.36 5.21 9.09
N LEU A 133 15.43 6.01 9.62
CA LEU A 133 14.01 5.74 9.50
C LEU A 133 13.57 5.82 8.04
N GLN A 134 12.64 4.94 7.69
CA GLN A 134 12.06 4.82 6.37
C GLN A 134 10.53 4.80 6.46
N PRO A 135 9.82 5.28 5.42
CA PRO A 135 8.39 5.05 5.29
C PRO A 135 8.04 3.57 5.48
N GLY A 136 7.01 3.29 6.27
CA GLY A 136 6.55 1.93 6.59
C GLY A 136 7.20 1.31 7.83
N ASP A 137 8.22 1.92 8.43
CA ASP A 137 8.77 1.46 9.69
C ASP A 137 7.71 1.48 10.81
N ILE A 138 7.70 0.44 11.63
CA ILE A 138 6.98 0.45 12.91
C ILE A 138 7.94 0.85 14.01
N ILE A 139 7.58 1.91 14.71
CA ILE A 139 8.42 2.56 15.71
C ILE A 139 7.69 2.65 17.04
N ARG A 140 8.48 2.80 18.10
CA ARG A 140 8.06 3.24 19.42
C ARG A 140 8.57 4.64 19.69
N ILE A 141 7.74 5.47 20.31
CA ILE A 141 8.09 6.84 20.70
C ILE A 141 8.18 6.89 22.23
N TYR A 142 9.35 7.27 22.74
CA TYR A 142 9.59 7.52 24.15
C TYR A 142 9.53 9.02 24.44
N HIS A 143 8.93 9.36 25.58
CA HIS A 143 9.05 10.71 26.14
C HIS A 143 10.30 10.79 27.00
N PHE A 144 11.25 11.66 26.62
CA PHE A 144 12.43 11.93 27.42
C PHE A 144 12.31 13.32 28.07
N LEU A 145 12.04 13.32 29.38
CA LEU A 145 12.21 14.47 30.28
C LEU A 145 13.53 14.29 31.05
N ASP A 146 13.46 13.69 32.24
CA ASP A 146 14.62 13.32 33.07
C ASP A 146 14.97 11.82 32.97
N THR A 147 13.96 11.00 32.67
CA THR A 147 14.09 9.56 32.41
C THR A 147 13.19 9.18 31.25
N ALA A 148 13.60 8.20 30.44
CA ALA A 148 12.76 7.67 29.38
C ALA A 148 11.52 7.01 30.00
N ALA A 149 10.34 7.60 29.75
CA ALA A 149 9.07 7.03 30.15
C ALA A 149 8.44 6.30 28.97
N GLU A 150 7.95 5.09 29.22
CA GLU A 150 7.14 4.36 28.25
C GLU A 150 5.75 5.00 28.18
N VAL A 151 5.29 5.23 26.95
CA VAL A 151 3.96 5.76 26.65
C VAL A 151 3.17 4.61 26.01
N PRO A 152 2.22 3.98 26.72
CA PRO A 152 1.48 2.81 26.22
C PRO A 152 0.80 3.04 24.86
N GLU A 153 0.34 4.26 24.62
CA GLU A 153 -0.32 4.68 23.39
C GLU A 153 0.64 4.76 22.20
N LEU A 154 1.95 4.90 22.42
CA LEU A 154 2.94 5.11 21.36
C LEU A 154 3.92 3.94 21.24
N ARG A 155 3.50 2.73 21.64
CA ARG A 155 4.32 1.51 21.56
C ARG A 155 4.54 1.08 20.12
N PHE A 156 3.52 1.18 19.27
CA PHE A 156 3.57 0.82 17.86
C PHE A 156 2.89 1.88 17.00
N VAL A 157 3.70 2.66 16.30
CA VAL A 157 3.23 3.73 15.39
C VAL A 157 3.93 3.55 14.06
N LYS A 158 3.21 3.73 12.95
CA LYS A 158 3.76 3.58 11.60
C LYS A 158 4.31 4.90 11.09
N VAL A 159 5.55 4.90 10.61
CA VAL A 159 6.16 6.05 9.91
C VAL A 159 5.57 6.19 8.52
N LEU A 160 5.11 7.39 8.18
CA LEU A 160 4.61 7.75 6.85
C LEU A 160 5.71 8.40 6.00
N SER A 161 6.44 9.35 6.59
CA SER A 161 7.56 10.02 5.92
C SER A 161 8.56 10.58 6.93
N VAL A 162 9.76 10.90 6.43
CA VAL A 162 10.84 11.55 7.19
C VAL A 162 11.35 12.68 6.30
N THR A 163 11.37 13.90 6.82
CA THR A 163 11.74 15.10 6.06
C THR A 163 12.87 15.87 6.71
N ASP A 164 13.63 16.60 5.91
CA ASP A 164 14.63 17.57 6.36
C ASP A 164 13.98 18.90 6.78
N SER A 165 14.80 19.89 7.13
CA SER A 165 14.35 21.21 7.58
C SER A 165 13.59 22.01 6.53
N ASP A 166 13.77 21.68 5.25
CA ASP A 166 13.09 22.34 4.13
C ASP A 166 11.77 21.61 3.78
N GLY A 167 11.44 20.54 4.51
CA GLY A 167 10.25 19.72 4.29
C GLY A 167 10.40 18.74 3.13
N ILE A 168 11.63 18.49 2.68
CA ILE A 168 11.92 17.55 1.59
C ILE A 168 12.11 16.16 2.19
N ASN A 169 11.52 15.14 1.56
CA ASN A 169 11.69 13.75 2.00
C ASN A 169 13.16 13.32 1.95
N VAL A 170 13.66 12.84 3.08
CA VAL A 170 15.02 12.33 3.20
C VAL A 170 15.07 10.92 2.65
N ASP A 171 15.75 10.74 1.53
CA ASP A 171 16.04 9.41 0.98
C ASP A 171 17.34 8.85 1.57
N ASN A 172 17.22 8.19 2.71
CA ASN A 172 18.34 7.54 3.40
C ASN A 172 18.96 6.35 2.64
N ALA A 173 18.36 5.91 1.52
CA ALA A 173 18.94 4.87 0.67
C ALA A 173 19.92 5.43 -0.37
N LYS A 174 19.88 6.74 -0.65
CA LYS A 174 20.77 7.39 -1.59
C LYS A 174 22.02 7.87 -0.86
N GLU A 175 23.18 7.33 -1.23
CA GLU A 175 24.44 7.90 -0.76
C GLU A 175 24.63 9.30 -1.36
N PRO A 176 24.95 10.32 -0.54
CA PRO A 176 25.22 11.65 -1.06
C PRO A 176 26.45 11.61 -1.97
N THR A 177 26.40 12.35 -3.07
CA THR A 177 27.58 12.55 -3.93
C THR A 177 28.61 13.45 -3.22
N GLU A 178 29.88 13.45 -3.65
CA GLU A 178 30.97 14.18 -2.94
C GLU A 178 30.70 15.69 -2.74
N ASP A 179 29.82 16.28 -3.56
CA ASP A 179 29.44 17.70 -3.51
C ASP A 179 28.07 17.96 -2.84
N GLU A 180 27.32 16.92 -2.45
CA GLU A 180 26.01 17.05 -1.80
C GLU A 180 26.13 16.95 -0.28
N GLU A 181 25.60 17.94 0.45
CA GLU A 181 25.48 17.85 1.90
C GLU A 181 24.53 16.72 2.29
N LYS A 182 24.90 15.96 3.32
CA LYS A 182 24.05 14.88 3.82
C LYS A 182 22.77 15.48 4.42
N GLN A 183 21.63 15.15 3.83
CA GLN A 183 20.33 15.52 4.36
C GLN A 183 20.13 14.90 5.75
N GLN A 184 19.83 15.76 6.72
CA GLN A 184 19.55 15.36 8.10
C GLN A 184 18.04 15.44 8.34
N SER A 185 17.48 14.42 8.99
CA SER A 185 16.05 14.40 9.31
C SER A 185 15.74 15.48 10.33
N ALA A 186 14.77 16.34 10.03
CA ALA A 186 14.25 17.34 10.93
C ALA A 186 12.87 16.95 11.49
N THR A 187 12.04 16.26 10.71
CA THR A 187 10.72 15.81 11.20
C THR A 187 10.39 14.38 10.76
N ILE A 188 9.62 13.70 11.60
CA ILE A 188 9.08 12.37 11.31
C ILE A 188 7.57 12.49 11.32
N THR A 189 6.93 12.12 10.21
CA THR A 189 5.48 12.06 10.08
C THR A 189 5.01 10.64 10.32
N VAL A 190 4.03 10.47 11.20
CA VAL A 190 3.51 9.16 11.62
C VAL A 190 2.00 9.07 11.44
N LEU A 191 1.50 7.85 11.27
CA LEU A 191 0.08 7.53 11.28
C LEU A 191 -0.37 7.29 12.73
N ALA A 192 -1.32 8.08 13.21
CA ALA A 192 -1.75 8.09 14.60
C ALA A 192 -3.29 8.13 14.72
N SER A 193 -3.83 7.61 15.82
CA SER A 193 -5.18 7.92 16.27
C SER A 193 -5.27 9.37 16.78
N PRO A 194 -6.48 9.94 16.94
CA PRO A 194 -6.66 11.26 17.55
C PRO A 194 -6.05 11.36 18.97
N GLU A 195 -6.12 10.30 19.77
CA GLU A 195 -5.57 10.21 21.12
C GLU A 195 -4.04 10.23 21.07
N GLN A 196 -3.44 9.39 20.22
CA GLN A 196 -2.00 9.38 19.98
C GLN A 196 -1.50 10.75 19.49
N ALA A 197 -2.25 11.41 18.60
CA ALA A 197 -1.89 12.72 18.07
C ALA A 197 -1.88 13.82 19.15
N LYS A 198 -2.84 13.80 20.08
CA LYS A 198 -2.83 14.71 21.24
C LYS A 198 -1.58 14.50 22.11
N ILE A 199 -1.22 13.25 22.35
CA ILE A 199 -0.03 12.91 23.14
C ILE A 199 1.23 13.41 22.43
N ILE A 200 1.41 13.07 21.14
CA ILE A 200 2.56 13.53 20.33
C ILE A 200 2.66 15.06 20.33
N THR A 201 1.53 15.77 20.23
CA THR A 201 1.50 17.24 20.33
C THR A 201 2.03 17.73 21.69
N GLY A 202 1.67 17.06 22.78
CA GLY A 202 2.21 17.36 24.11
C GLY A 202 3.72 17.08 24.20
N LEU A 203 4.17 15.94 23.67
CA LEU A 203 5.58 15.55 23.65
C LEU A 203 6.47 16.59 22.96
N GLU A 204 5.97 17.16 21.86
CA GLU A 204 6.67 18.17 21.07
C GLU A 204 6.99 19.44 21.90
N ASN A 205 6.03 19.86 22.74
CA ASN A 205 6.14 21.04 23.58
C ASN A 205 6.97 20.80 24.85
N ASP A 206 6.85 19.62 25.45
CA ASP A 206 7.30 19.40 26.83
C ASP A 206 8.66 18.69 26.96
N GLY A 207 9.19 18.05 25.90
CA GLY A 207 10.45 17.30 26.00
C GLY A 207 11.10 16.89 24.69
N VAL A 208 12.00 15.90 24.73
CA VAL A 208 12.61 15.31 23.52
C VAL A 208 11.98 13.95 23.28
N ALA A 209 11.36 13.75 22.12
CA ALA A 209 10.92 12.43 21.70
C ALA A 209 12.13 11.61 21.23
N HIS A 210 12.25 10.36 21.69
CA HIS A 210 13.21 9.40 21.16
C HIS A 210 12.49 8.27 20.46
N VAL A 211 12.95 7.93 19.27
CA VAL A 211 12.33 6.90 18.43
C VAL A 211 13.16 5.63 18.45
N ALA A 212 12.50 4.49 18.64
CA ALA A 212 13.09 3.16 18.52
C ALA A 212 12.41 2.37 17.40
N LEU A 213 13.20 1.79 16.50
CA LEU A 213 12.69 0.92 15.43
C LEU A 213 12.33 -0.45 15.99
N ILE A 214 11.14 -0.95 15.66
CA ILE A 214 10.64 -2.26 16.06
C ILE A 214 10.63 -3.22 14.87
N SER A 215 10.08 -2.79 13.75
CA SER A 215 9.92 -3.63 12.56
C SER A 215 10.11 -2.83 11.29
N ARG A 216 10.71 -3.48 10.29
CA ARG A 216 10.89 -2.98 8.92
C ARG A 216 10.66 -4.12 7.92
N ASN A 217 10.01 -3.81 6.80
CA ASN A 217 9.79 -4.73 5.68
C ASN A 217 9.11 -6.06 6.09
N ASN A 218 8.22 -6.01 7.09
CA ASN A 218 7.44 -7.15 7.53
C ASN A 218 6.00 -6.71 7.77
N ASP A 219 5.23 -6.66 6.68
CA ASP A 219 3.86 -6.14 6.68
C ASP A 219 2.95 -6.93 7.62
N LYS A 220 3.11 -8.27 7.65
CA LYS A 220 2.33 -9.13 8.55
C LYS A 220 2.56 -8.76 10.02
N LEU A 221 3.82 -8.62 10.43
CA LEU A 221 4.13 -8.21 11.81
C LEU A 221 3.68 -6.77 12.07
N ALA A 222 3.81 -5.88 11.08
CA ALA A 222 3.36 -4.50 11.22
C ALA A 222 1.85 -4.43 11.49
N ASP A 223 1.05 -5.19 10.74
CA ASP A 223 -0.40 -5.27 10.93
C ASP A 223 -0.76 -5.85 12.31
N GLU A 224 -0.07 -6.91 12.74
CA GLU A 224 -0.26 -7.50 14.08
C GLU A 224 0.04 -6.50 15.21
N LEU A 225 1.16 -5.77 15.12
CA LEU A 225 1.56 -4.77 16.12
C LEU A 225 0.62 -3.56 16.14
N LEU A 226 0.17 -3.10 14.98
CA LEU A 226 -0.79 -2.00 14.89
C LEU A 226 -2.16 -2.40 15.44
N ALA A 227 -2.60 -3.65 15.22
CA ALA A 227 -3.81 -4.18 15.82
C ALA A 227 -3.69 -4.30 17.36
N GLU A 228 -2.54 -4.76 17.88
CA GLU A 228 -2.26 -4.76 19.33
C GLU A 228 -2.34 -3.34 19.90
N GLN A 229 -1.78 -2.35 19.19
CA GLN A 229 -1.84 -0.95 19.61
C GLN A 229 -3.28 -0.43 19.62
N ASP A 230 -4.05 -0.70 18.57
CA ASP A 230 -5.44 -0.25 18.46
C ASP A 230 -6.30 -0.88 19.59
N LYS A 231 -6.09 -2.17 19.90
CA LYS A 231 -6.72 -2.82 21.06
C LYS A 231 -6.34 -2.16 22.39
N THR A 232 -5.05 -1.86 22.58
CA THR A 232 -4.57 -1.16 23.79
C THR A 232 -5.23 0.21 23.93
N LEU A 233 -5.37 0.97 22.83
CA LEU A 233 -6.06 2.26 22.83
C LEU A 233 -7.55 2.11 23.15
N GLN A 234 -8.21 1.08 22.62
CA GLN A 234 -9.61 0.78 22.92
C GLN A 234 -9.81 0.45 24.41
N GLU A 235 -8.93 -0.35 25.00
CA GLU A 235 -8.95 -0.65 26.44
C GLU A 235 -8.78 0.60 27.31
N ILE A 236 -7.92 1.54 26.90
CA ILE A 236 -7.64 2.76 27.67
C ILE A 236 -8.77 3.80 27.54
N TYR A 237 -9.27 4.03 26.32
CA TYR A 237 -10.15 5.17 26.02
C TYR A 237 -11.61 4.80 25.77
N PHE A 238 -11.89 3.54 25.38
CA PHE A 238 -13.23 3.07 25.01
C PHE A 238 -13.56 1.69 25.60
N PRO A 239 -13.35 1.46 26.92
CA PRO A 239 -13.49 0.13 27.51
C PRO A 239 -14.89 -0.45 27.39
N GLU A 240 -15.92 0.40 27.28
CA GLU A 240 -17.32 -0.03 27.13
C GLU A 240 -17.57 -0.77 25.80
N THR A 241 -16.84 -0.43 24.74
CA THR A 241 -16.98 -1.07 23.42
C THR A 241 -16.53 -2.52 23.40
N LEU A 242 -15.65 -2.92 24.32
CA LEU A 242 -15.16 -4.29 24.44
C LEU A 242 -16.19 -5.23 25.08
N ILE A 243 -17.07 -4.67 25.92
CA ILE A 243 -18.12 -5.43 26.63
C ILE A 243 -19.25 -5.81 25.67
N GLU A 244 -19.54 -4.94 24.68
CA GLU A 244 -20.55 -5.20 23.65
C GLU A 244 -20.08 -6.24 22.62
N GLU A 245 -18.79 -6.31 22.28
CA GLU A 245 -18.24 -7.35 21.40
C GLU A 245 -18.29 -8.75 22.04
N GLU A 246 -17.95 -8.90 23.32
CA GLU A 246 -18.07 -10.20 24.02
C GLU A 246 -19.53 -10.66 24.15
N ALA A 247 -20.48 -9.73 24.32
CA ALA A 247 -21.90 -10.06 24.35
C ALA A 247 -22.42 -10.49 22.95
N ALA A 248 -21.94 -9.86 21.87
CA ALA A 248 -22.32 -10.21 20.50
C ALA A 248 -21.74 -11.56 20.04
N ASP A 249 -20.53 -11.92 20.47
CA ASP A 249 -19.95 -13.25 20.20
C ASP A 249 -20.67 -14.38 20.98
N THR A 250 -21.27 -14.06 22.13
CA THR A 250 -22.04 -15.03 22.93
C THR A 250 -23.42 -15.32 22.32
N GLU A 251 -24.06 -14.34 21.67
CA GLU A 251 -25.37 -14.54 21.01
C GLU A 251 -25.27 -15.31 19.67
N ASN A 252 -24.07 -15.43 19.08
CA ASN A 252 -23.87 -16.15 17.81
C ASN A 252 -23.46 -17.63 18.00
N SER A 253 -23.27 -18.11 19.24
CA SER A 253 -22.90 -19.51 19.54
C SER A 253 -24.06 -20.42 19.94
N ASP A 254 -25.29 -19.90 20.10
CA ASP A 254 -26.46 -20.66 20.61
C ASP A 254 -27.49 -21.01 19.51
N ALA A 255 -27.02 -21.39 18.32
CA ALA A 255 -27.89 -21.91 17.27
C ALA A 255 -27.26 -23.03 16.44
N GLU A 256 -26.98 -24.20 17.04
CA GLU A 256 -27.12 -25.52 16.39
C GLU A 256 -26.85 -26.69 17.37
N GLY A 257 -27.85 -27.54 17.61
CA GLY A 257 -27.64 -28.91 18.11
C GLY A 257 -28.61 -29.40 19.19
N GLU A 258 -29.67 -30.10 18.78
CA GLU A 258 -30.65 -30.81 19.63
C GLU A 258 -30.07 -32.03 20.42
N PRO A 259 -30.81 -32.60 21.39
CA PRO A 259 -30.28 -33.33 22.54
C PRO A 259 -30.10 -34.84 22.33
N GLN A 260 -29.17 -35.46 23.06
CA GLN A 260 -29.15 -36.91 23.26
C GLN A 260 -28.97 -37.30 24.74
N GLU A 261 -29.96 -38.05 25.23
CA GLU A 261 -29.92 -38.85 26.46
C GLU A 261 -28.87 -39.98 26.39
N THR A 262 -28.28 -40.35 27.53
CA THR A 262 -28.10 -41.76 27.97
C THR A 262 -27.49 -41.88 29.39
N VAL A 263 -28.37 -41.99 30.38
CA VAL A 263 -28.55 -43.07 31.39
C VAL A 263 -27.37 -43.93 31.91
N ASN A 264 -27.22 -43.90 33.26
CA ASN A 264 -26.76 -44.93 34.25
C ASN A 264 -25.28 -45.40 34.24
N ALA A 265 -24.62 -45.83 35.34
CA ALA A 265 -24.98 -46.28 36.71
C ALA A 265 -23.70 -46.11 37.59
N GLU A 266 -23.74 -45.56 38.82
CA GLU A 266 -24.01 -46.22 40.11
C GLU A 266 -22.75 -46.52 40.96
N THR A 267 -22.90 -46.25 42.27
CA THR A 267 -22.20 -46.81 43.44
C THR A 267 -20.98 -46.08 44.03
N ALA A 268 -21.19 -45.40 45.15
CA ALA A 268 -20.54 -45.74 46.42
C ALA A 268 -21.34 -45.17 47.60
N GLN A 269 -21.76 -46.07 48.47
CA GLN A 269 -22.64 -45.88 49.62
C GLN A 269 -21.79 -45.80 50.90
N SER A 270 -22.22 -44.97 51.87
CA SER A 270 -22.06 -45.19 53.33
C SER A 270 -20.64 -45.00 53.93
N THR A 271 -20.36 -44.48 55.14
CA THR A 271 -21.16 -44.07 56.32
C THR A 271 -20.22 -43.49 57.41
N ASN A 272 -20.78 -42.62 58.27
CA ASN A 272 -20.60 -42.46 59.74
C ASN A 272 -19.23 -42.07 60.35
N GLU A 273 -19.15 -40.93 61.05
CA GLU A 273 -19.32 -40.71 62.53
C GLU A 273 -17.93 -40.62 63.22
N THR A 274 -17.60 -39.85 64.27
CA THR A 274 -18.32 -39.08 65.29
C THR A 274 -17.36 -38.02 65.90
N ALA A 275 -17.97 -37.01 66.54
CA ALA A 275 -17.45 -35.86 67.28
C ALA A 275 -16.39 -36.12 68.39
N PRO A 276 -15.70 -35.06 68.87
CA PRO A 276 -14.70 -35.17 69.93
C PRO A 276 -15.27 -34.98 71.36
N SER A 277 -14.64 -35.73 72.28
CA SER A 277 -14.31 -35.46 73.70
C SER A 277 -15.24 -34.64 74.60
N ALA A 278 -15.69 -35.28 75.68
CA ALA A 278 -15.76 -34.69 77.01
C ALA A 278 -14.52 -35.15 77.81
N GLU A 279 -13.95 -34.23 78.60
CA GLU A 279 -12.95 -34.38 79.68
C GLU A 279 -12.01 -35.60 79.72
#